data_AF-A0A4Q9JSM4-F1
#
_entry.id   AF-A0A4Q9JSM4-F1
#
_cell.length_a   1.000
_cell.length_b   1.000
_cell.length_c   1.000
_cell.angle_alpha   90.00
_cell.angle_beta   90.00
_cell.angle_gamma   90.00
#
_symmetry.space_group_name_H-M   'P 1'
#
loop_
_entity.id
_entity.type
_entity.pdbx_description
1 polymer ?
#
loop_
_entity_poly.entity_id
_entity_poly.type
_entity_poly.pdbx_seq_one_letter_code
_entity_poly.pdbx_strand_id
1 'polypeptide(L)'
;MGEDFNKAAGLPKDFKIHKSTLDEIERAAENDPIVLVHKEYLGVDKYYTNIDMAETIRQYYNLFSNALSQSFPNDKTSFSEADINSMPKGYSVSGFYNGYGIFKHPDSVRNDDISIKFLADYSDAFISNVYKTQEQFNEASDIIFDSGGLIKGIKPETFGLSLEEIKNVSKGEDCEFKPDMSVYPQNEDGSYSKEALFMSFLKSQGGRILYSHNTTFDPKVASYNRAMAKESFSGPGIDIDNIMTGKSDFKSFFRYWAERGIAEGELYMYENNIPKESALGNWALDAEIKQALANGWKAKPSTINSYADSIMDRLNNLLGQTRV
;
A
#
# COMPACT_ATOMS: atom_id res chain seq x y z
N MET A 1 -25.42 -3.60 8.81
CA MET A 1 -25.82 -4.30 7.58
C MET A 1 -26.33 -5.68 7.93
N GLY A 2 -27.15 -6.29 7.06
CA GLY A 2 -27.79 -7.59 7.30
C GLY A 2 -27.08 -8.76 6.63
N GLU A 3 -27.67 -9.96 6.76
CA GLU A 3 -27.12 -11.22 6.24
C GLU A 3 -26.84 -11.20 4.73
N ASP A 4 -27.71 -10.58 3.93
CA ASP A 4 -27.53 -10.51 2.47
C ASP A 4 -26.27 -9.72 2.07
N PHE A 5 -25.99 -8.62 2.77
CA PHE A 5 -24.77 -7.84 2.55
C PHE A 5 -23.54 -8.64 2.96
N ASN A 6 -23.58 -9.29 4.11
CA ASN A 6 -22.46 -10.12 4.59
C ASN A 6 -22.15 -11.24 3.58
N LYS A 7 -23.18 -11.88 3.04
CA LYS A 7 -23.01 -12.89 1.99
C LYS A 7 -22.38 -12.31 0.72
N ALA A 8 -22.84 -11.15 0.26
CA ALA A 8 -22.26 -10.49 -0.92
C ALA A 8 -20.80 -10.06 -0.69
N ALA A 9 -20.48 -9.59 0.52
CA ALA A 9 -19.15 -9.15 0.91
C ALA A 9 -18.23 -10.28 1.42
N GLY A 10 -18.67 -11.55 1.39
CA GLY A 10 -17.89 -12.69 1.89
C GLY A 10 -17.57 -12.65 3.39
N LEU A 11 -18.37 -11.93 4.17
CA LEU A 11 -18.21 -11.78 5.62
C LEU A 11 -18.87 -12.95 6.37
N PRO A 12 -18.42 -13.28 7.60
CA PRO A 12 -19.15 -14.19 8.47
C PRO A 12 -20.61 -13.75 8.66
N LYS A 13 -21.52 -14.71 8.79
CA LYS A 13 -22.98 -14.43 8.88
C LYS A 13 -23.31 -13.38 9.94
N ASP A 14 -22.72 -13.50 11.12
CA ASP A 14 -22.99 -12.62 12.27
C ASP A 14 -22.05 -11.40 12.34
N PHE A 15 -21.19 -11.19 11.34
CA PHE A 15 -20.25 -10.07 11.31
C PHE A 15 -20.99 -8.74 11.21
N LYS A 16 -20.65 -7.79 12.07
CA LYS A 16 -21.38 -6.52 12.16
C LYS A 16 -20.59 -5.39 11.50
N ILE A 17 -21.18 -4.80 10.45
CA ILE A 17 -20.73 -3.51 9.91
C ILE A 17 -21.86 -2.50 10.04
N HIS A 18 -21.58 -1.35 10.67
CA HIS A 18 -22.56 -0.30 10.83
C HIS A 18 -22.78 0.46 9.52
N LYS A 19 -24.00 0.96 9.27
CA LYS A 19 -24.31 1.68 8.02
C LYS A 19 -23.47 2.95 7.88
N SER A 20 -23.21 3.66 8.99
CA SER A 20 -22.39 4.88 8.98
C SER A 20 -20.99 4.64 8.43
N THR A 21 -20.42 3.44 8.59
CA THR A 21 -19.12 3.10 7.98
C THR A 21 -19.21 3.16 6.46
N LEU A 22 -20.27 2.61 5.85
CA LEU A 22 -20.42 2.61 4.39
C LEU A 22 -20.74 4.00 3.86
N ASP A 23 -21.60 4.76 4.56
CA ASP A 23 -21.90 6.14 4.22
C ASP A 23 -20.62 7.01 4.27
N GLU A 24 -19.74 6.75 5.22
CA GLU A 24 -18.47 7.45 5.39
C GLU A 24 -17.45 7.09 4.29
N ILE A 25 -17.43 5.85 3.80
CA ILE A 25 -16.62 5.45 2.64
C ILE A 25 -17.06 6.25 1.40
N GLU A 26 -18.37 6.32 1.11
CA GLU A 26 -18.89 7.10 -0.03
C GLU A 26 -18.55 8.58 0.13
N ARG A 27 -18.76 9.13 1.33
CA ARG A 27 -18.47 10.52 1.65
C ARG A 27 -16.99 10.86 1.45
N ALA A 28 -16.07 10.05 1.95
CA ALA A 28 -14.63 10.26 1.79
C ALA A 28 -14.22 10.15 0.32
N ALA A 29 -14.73 9.15 -0.41
CA ALA A 29 -14.44 8.96 -1.83
C ALA A 29 -14.90 10.12 -2.71
N GLU A 30 -16.08 10.70 -2.45
CA GLU A 30 -16.61 11.85 -3.18
C GLU A 30 -15.95 13.19 -2.79
N ASN A 31 -15.25 13.25 -1.66
CA ASN A 31 -14.56 14.45 -1.16
C ASN A 31 -13.04 14.34 -1.21
N ASP A 32 -12.48 13.28 -1.81
CA ASP A 32 -11.05 13.17 -2.06
C ASP A 32 -10.57 14.39 -2.87
N PRO A 33 -9.44 15.03 -2.54
CA PRO A 33 -9.01 16.26 -3.21
C PRO A 33 -8.83 16.12 -4.73
N ILE A 34 -8.35 14.97 -5.21
CA ILE A 34 -8.19 14.70 -6.64
C ILE A 34 -9.57 14.56 -7.30
N VAL A 35 -10.49 13.85 -6.62
CA VAL A 35 -11.88 13.69 -7.08
C VAL A 35 -12.59 15.04 -7.15
N LEU A 36 -12.45 15.92 -6.15
CA LEU A 36 -13.04 17.26 -6.16
C LEU A 36 -12.56 18.09 -7.35
N VAL A 37 -11.24 18.12 -7.60
CA VAL A 37 -10.67 18.84 -8.74
C VAL A 37 -11.18 18.28 -10.07
N HIS A 38 -11.30 16.95 -10.21
CA HIS A 38 -11.85 16.34 -11.42
C HIS A 38 -13.33 16.66 -11.62
N LYS A 39 -14.13 16.66 -10.55
CA LYS A 39 -15.55 17.03 -10.63
C LYS A 39 -15.73 18.46 -11.11
N GLU A 40 -14.96 19.40 -10.55
CA GLU A 40 -14.95 20.80 -10.97
C GLU A 40 -14.51 20.96 -12.43
N TYR A 41 -13.38 20.34 -12.80
CA TYR A 41 -12.83 20.40 -14.15
C TYR A 41 -13.80 19.86 -15.23
N LEU A 42 -14.51 18.77 -14.93
CA LEU A 42 -15.44 18.12 -15.86
C LEU A 42 -16.86 18.69 -15.79
N GLY A 43 -17.16 19.53 -14.80
CA GLY A 43 -18.49 20.07 -14.52
C GLY A 43 -19.49 18.95 -14.25
N VAL A 44 -19.21 18.12 -13.24
CA VAL A 44 -20.08 17.02 -12.78
C VAL A 44 -20.30 17.13 -11.27
N ASP A 45 -21.49 16.74 -10.80
CA ASP A 45 -21.84 16.83 -9.37
C ASP A 45 -21.34 15.64 -8.55
N LYS A 46 -21.35 14.45 -9.17
CA LYS A 46 -20.88 13.19 -8.59
C LYS A 46 -19.80 12.57 -9.44
N TYR A 47 -18.82 11.96 -8.80
CA TYR A 47 -17.75 11.24 -9.49
C TYR A 47 -18.17 9.80 -9.75
N TYR A 48 -18.77 9.16 -8.74
CA TYR A 48 -19.28 7.79 -8.81
C TYR A 48 -20.79 7.78 -9.05
N THR A 49 -21.23 7.03 -10.06
CA THR A 49 -22.66 6.72 -10.28
C THR A 49 -23.09 5.49 -9.48
N ASN A 50 -22.17 4.57 -9.21
CA ASN A 50 -22.37 3.44 -8.33
C ASN A 50 -21.03 3.01 -7.69
N ILE A 51 -21.05 2.66 -6.42
CA ILE A 51 -19.93 2.07 -5.70
C ILE A 51 -20.33 0.65 -5.29
N ASP A 52 -19.55 -0.35 -5.71
CA ASP A 52 -19.74 -1.71 -5.23
C ASP A 52 -19.16 -1.88 -3.81
N MET A 53 -19.97 -1.48 -2.83
CA MET A 53 -19.60 -1.49 -1.42
C MET A 53 -19.33 -2.90 -0.90
N ALA A 54 -20.10 -3.89 -1.36
CA ALA A 54 -19.91 -5.27 -0.93
C ALA A 54 -18.55 -5.80 -1.40
N GLU A 55 -18.21 -5.56 -2.66
CA GLU A 55 -16.92 -5.96 -3.23
C GLU A 55 -15.74 -5.22 -2.59
N THR A 56 -15.88 -3.91 -2.35
CA THR A 56 -14.86 -3.11 -1.64
C THR A 56 -14.59 -3.68 -0.25
N ILE A 57 -15.64 -3.96 0.53
CA ILE A 57 -15.51 -4.55 1.87
C ILE A 57 -14.96 -5.97 1.81
N ARG A 58 -15.35 -6.79 0.82
CA ARG A 58 -14.84 -8.15 0.63
C ARG A 58 -13.33 -8.17 0.48
N GLN A 59 -12.81 -7.32 -0.39
CA GLN A 59 -11.38 -7.25 -0.66
C GLN A 59 -10.60 -6.83 0.59
N TYR A 60 -11.06 -5.79 1.30
CA TYR A 60 -10.46 -5.41 2.58
C TYR A 60 -10.53 -6.52 3.62
N TYR A 61 -11.68 -7.18 3.77
CA TYR A 61 -11.87 -8.24 4.76
C TYR A 61 -11.00 -9.46 4.47
N ASN A 62 -10.81 -9.83 3.20
CA ASN A 62 -9.91 -10.90 2.80
C ASN A 62 -8.46 -10.59 3.17
N LEU A 63 -7.98 -9.39 2.84
CA LEU A 63 -6.63 -8.95 3.18
C LEU A 63 -6.43 -8.87 4.71
N PHE A 64 -7.41 -8.29 5.42
CA PHE A 64 -7.43 -8.24 6.89
C PHE A 64 -7.37 -9.65 7.50
N SER A 65 -8.21 -10.57 7.01
CA SER A 65 -8.27 -11.94 7.53
C SER A 65 -6.95 -12.68 7.28
N ASN A 66 -6.34 -12.49 6.11
CA ASN A 66 -5.05 -13.07 5.78
C ASN A 66 -3.90 -12.52 6.66
N ALA A 67 -3.94 -11.23 6.99
CA ALA A 67 -2.98 -10.63 7.93
C ALA A 67 -3.18 -11.13 9.37
N LEU A 68 -4.43 -11.19 9.83
CA LEU A 68 -4.76 -11.66 11.17
C LEU A 68 -4.36 -13.13 11.36
N SER A 69 -4.52 -13.96 10.32
CA SER A 69 -4.12 -15.37 10.33
C SER A 69 -2.61 -15.59 10.46
N GLN A 70 -1.78 -14.56 10.22
CA GLN A 70 -0.33 -14.63 10.45
C GLN A 70 0.03 -14.61 11.95
N SER A 71 -0.90 -14.21 12.81
CA SER A 71 -0.65 -14.00 14.24
C SER A 71 -1.60 -14.79 15.14
N PHE A 72 -2.80 -15.12 14.66
CA PHE A 72 -3.83 -15.78 15.45
C PHE A 72 -4.56 -16.89 14.69
N PRO A 73 -5.17 -17.85 15.40
CA PRO A 73 -6.12 -18.79 14.81
C PRO A 73 -7.29 -18.06 14.11
N ASN A 74 -7.74 -18.60 12.98
CA ASN A 74 -8.76 -17.98 12.12
C ASN A 74 -10.14 -17.80 12.82
N ASP A 75 -10.42 -18.63 13.82
CA ASP A 75 -11.66 -18.65 14.60
C ASP A 75 -11.60 -17.73 15.83
N LYS A 76 -10.48 -17.06 16.11
CA LYS A 76 -10.40 -16.05 17.17
C LYS A 76 -11.24 -14.83 16.80
N THR A 77 -12.20 -14.49 17.66
CA THR A 77 -13.14 -13.38 17.47
C THR A 77 -13.01 -12.26 18.51
N SER A 78 -12.19 -12.47 19.54
CA SER A 78 -11.95 -11.53 20.64
C SER A 78 -10.45 -11.38 20.93
N PHE A 79 -10.01 -10.13 21.11
CA PHE A 79 -8.60 -9.73 21.17
C PHE A 79 -8.34 -8.84 22.40
N SER A 80 -7.44 -9.29 23.27
CA SER A 80 -6.97 -8.50 24.41
C SER A 80 -5.99 -7.41 23.97
N GLU A 81 -5.70 -6.46 24.85
CA GLU A 81 -4.61 -5.49 24.61
C GLU A 81 -3.25 -6.18 24.40
N ALA A 82 -3.00 -7.30 25.10
CA ALA A 82 -1.79 -8.10 24.93
C ALA A 82 -1.74 -8.75 23.53
N ASP A 83 -2.86 -9.26 23.03
CA ASP A 83 -2.96 -9.79 21.66
C ASP A 83 -2.59 -8.69 20.65
N ILE A 84 -3.22 -7.51 20.75
CA ILE A 84 -2.98 -6.39 19.83
C ILE A 84 -1.52 -5.93 19.89
N ASN A 85 -0.93 -5.80 21.08
CA ASN A 85 0.47 -5.40 21.24
C ASN A 85 1.47 -6.45 20.75
N SER A 86 1.05 -7.71 20.60
CA SER A 86 1.89 -8.81 20.09
C SER A 86 1.95 -8.87 18.56
N MET A 87 1.14 -8.08 17.86
CA MET A 87 1.10 -8.11 16.40
C MET A 87 2.42 -7.66 15.76
N PRO A 88 2.75 -8.19 14.57
CA PRO A 88 3.87 -7.72 13.76
C PRO A 88 3.89 -6.20 13.58
N LYS A 89 5.10 -5.65 13.42
CA LYS A 89 5.30 -4.22 13.16
C LYS A 89 4.85 -3.80 11.76
N GLY A 90 4.76 -4.74 10.82
CA GLY A 90 4.11 -4.49 9.55
C GLY A 90 4.12 -5.69 8.63
N TYR A 91 3.63 -5.46 7.42
CA TYR A 91 3.47 -6.48 6.39
C TYR A 91 3.82 -5.93 5.02
N SER A 92 4.21 -6.79 4.09
CA SER A 92 4.16 -6.49 2.67
C SER A 92 3.01 -7.23 2.02
N VAL A 93 2.38 -6.54 1.07
CA VAL A 93 1.30 -7.09 0.25
C VAL A 93 1.84 -7.36 -1.15
N SER A 94 1.51 -8.54 -1.68
CA SER A 94 1.72 -8.88 -3.09
C SER A 94 0.39 -9.21 -3.75
N GLY A 95 0.37 -9.37 -5.07
CA GLY A 95 -0.82 -9.71 -5.85
C GLY A 95 -1.83 -8.57 -6.03
N PHE A 96 -1.57 -7.37 -5.49
CA PHE A 96 -2.47 -6.23 -5.63
C PHE A 96 -2.12 -5.35 -6.85
N TYR A 97 -3.14 -4.85 -7.55
CA TYR A 97 -2.99 -3.88 -8.63
C TYR A 97 -3.22 -2.47 -8.08
N ASN A 98 -2.25 -1.56 -8.20
CA ASN A 98 -2.37 -0.23 -7.58
C ASN A 98 -3.07 0.83 -8.46
N GLY A 99 -3.57 0.47 -9.64
CA GLY A 99 -4.16 1.42 -10.60
C GLY A 99 -3.15 2.03 -11.57
N TYR A 100 -1.84 1.95 -11.26
CA TYR A 100 -0.76 2.66 -11.97
C TYR A 100 0.15 1.73 -12.80
N GLY A 101 -0.28 0.50 -13.07
CA GLY A 101 0.30 -0.36 -14.12
C GLY A 101 1.58 -1.14 -13.78
N ILE A 102 2.06 -1.12 -12.53
CA ILE A 102 3.30 -1.81 -12.13
C ILE A 102 3.07 -3.33 -11.90
N PHE A 103 1.88 -3.72 -11.44
CA PHE A 103 1.55 -5.12 -11.10
C PHE A 103 0.34 -5.59 -11.86
N LYS A 104 0.50 -5.97 -13.14
CA LYS A 104 -0.61 -6.39 -14.00
C LYS A 104 -1.24 -7.69 -13.51
N HIS A 105 -2.57 -7.70 -13.43
CA HIS A 105 -3.36 -8.91 -13.26
C HIS A 105 -3.15 -9.85 -14.48
N PRO A 106 -3.17 -11.19 -14.31
CA PRO A 106 -2.99 -12.12 -15.44
C PRO A 106 -4.03 -11.95 -16.55
N ASP A 107 -5.25 -11.57 -16.19
CA ASP A 107 -6.29 -11.15 -17.14
C ASP A 107 -6.02 -9.74 -17.66
N SER A 108 -5.55 -9.68 -18.91
CA SER A 108 -5.31 -8.42 -19.63
C SER A 108 -6.54 -7.53 -19.79
N VAL A 109 -7.75 -8.09 -19.91
CA VAL A 109 -8.98 -7.30 -20.06
C VAL A 109 -9.30 -6.57 -18.76
N ARG A 110 -9.04 -7.22 -17.63
CA ARG A 110 -9.21 -6.63 -16.30
C ARG A 110 -8.22 -5.47 -16.07
N ASN A 111 -6.98 -5.57 -16.55
CA ASN A 111 -5.99 -4.50 -16.42
C ASN A 111 -6.44 -3.19 -17.05
N ASP A 112 -7.05 -3.25 -18.24
CA ASP A 112 -7.54 -2.06 -18.95
C ASP A 112 -8.65 -1.36 -18.13
N ASP A 113 -9.60 -2.13 -17.60
CA ASP A 113 -10.66 -1.56 -16.76
C ASP A 113 -10.07 -0.98 -15.47
N ILE A 114 -9.19 -1.70 -14.76
CA ILE A 114 -8.58 -1.17 -13.54
C ILE A 114 -7.79 0.13 -13.81
N SER A 115 -7.04 0.19 -14.90
CA SER A 115 -6.34 1.40 -15.34
C SER A 115 -7.28 2.55 -15.67
N ILE A 116 -8.43 2.29 -16.32
CA ILE A 116 -9.44 3.32 -16.58
C ILE A 116 -10.11 3.77 -15.28
N LYS A 117 -10.30 2.89 -14.31
CA LYS A 117 -10.96 3.24 -13.06
C LYS A 117 -10.02 3.96 -12.08
N PHE A 118 -8.70 3.81 -12.25
CA PHE A 118 -7.68 4.30 -11.32
C PHE A 118 -7.94 3.87 -9.87
N LEU A 119 -8.56 2.70 -9.69
CA LEU A 119 -8.84 2.10 -8.39
C LEU A 119 -7.84 0.97 -8.13
N ALA A 120 -7.46 0.77 -6.87
CA ALA A 120 -6.67 -0.38 -6.50
C ALA A 120 -7.54 -1.65 -6.53
N ASP A 121 -6.94 -2.78 -6.90
CA ASP A 121 -7.59 -4.09 -6.90
C ASP A 121 -6.84 -5.03 -5.96
N TYR A 122 -7.51 -5.41 -4.89
CA TYR A 122 -6.99 -6.28 -3.83
C TYR A 122 -7.63 -7.69 -3.91
N SER A 123 -8.34 -8.05 -4.98
CA SER A 123 -9.02 -9.35 -5.05
C SER A 123 -8.08 -10.54 -4.90
N ASP A 124 -6.85 -10.39 -5.38
CA ASP A 124 -5.79 -11.40 -5.35
C ASP A 124 -4.64 -10.99 -4.42
N ALA A 125 -4.88 -9.97 -3.57
CA ALA A 125 -3.89 -9.48 -2.63
C ALA A 125 -3.68 -10.48 -1.49
N PHE A 126 -2.42 -10.69 -1.10
CA PHE A 126 -2.05 -11.53 0.04
C PHE A 126 -0.82 -10.96 0.75
N ILE A 127 -0.65 -11.37 2.01
CA ILE A 127 0.57 -11.06 2.77
C ILE A 127 1.72 -11.89 2.22
N SER A 128 2.71 -11.22 1.64
CA SER A 128 3.93 -11.86 1.15
C SER A 128 5.03 -11.90 2.21
N ASN A 129 5.04 -10.92 3.12
CA ASN A 129 6.04 -10.80 4.16
C ASN A 129 5.43 -10.31 5.47
N VAL A 130 5.97 -10.81 6.59
CA VAL A 130 5.62 -10.39 7.95
C VAL A 130 6.87 -9.82 8.63
N TYR A 131 6.81 -8.54 9.02
CA TYR A 131 7.87 -7.84 9.72
C TYR A 131 7.59 -7.83 11.22
N LYS A 132 8.22 -8.75 11.95
CA LYS A 132 7.96 -8.94 13.40
C LYS A 132 8.62 -7.86 14.25
N THR A 133 9.74 -7.30 13.79
CA THR A 133 10.50 -6.28 14.51
C THR A 133 10.55 -4.96 13.75
N GLN A 134 10.85 -3.87 14.45
CA GLN A 134 11.02 -2.56 13.81
C GLN A 134 12.24 -2.54 12.88
N GLU A 135 13.28 -3.30 13.20
CA GLU A 135 14.46 -3.46 12.35
C GLU A 135 14.10 -4.07 10.99
N GLN A 136 13.31 -5.15 10.96
CA GLN A 136 12.85 -5.76 9.71
C GLN A 136 11.97 -4.81 8.89
N PHE A 137 11.10 -4.05 9.54
CA PHE A 137 10.25 -3.05 8.90
C PHE A 137 11.08 -1.92 8.27
N ASN A 138 12.05 -1.38 9.02
CA ASN A 138 12.92 -0.32 8.54
C ASN A 138 13.82 -0.82 7.40
N GLU A 139 14.37 -2.02 7.53
CA GLU A 139 15.24 -2.61 6.51
C GLU A 139 14.52 -2.80 5.17
N ALA A 140 13.25 -3.23 5.20
CA ALA A 140 12.41 -3.32 4.01
C ALA A 140 12.22 -1.94 3.33
N SER A 141 12.02 -0.88 4.14
CA SER A 141 11.89 0.50 3.64
C SER A 141 13.21 0.98 3.03
N ASP A 142 14.32 0.71 3.71
CA ASP A 142 15.65 1.13 3.28
C ASP A 142 16.05 0.44 1.98
N ILE A 143 15.78 -0.86 1.82
CA ILE A 143 16.04 -1.58 0.56
C ILE A 143 15.28 -0.94 -0.62
N ILE A 144 14.02 -0.53 -0.41
CA ILE A 144 13.24 0.14 -1.46
C ILE A 144 13.88 1.49 -1.80
N PHE A 145 14.21 2.28 -0.78
CA PHE A 145 14.84 3.59 -0.95
C PHE A 145 16.19 3.47 -1.68
N ASP A 146 17.07 2.61 -1.20
CA ASP A 146 18.40 2.34 -1.76
C ASP A 146 18.31 1.78 -3.20
N SER A 147 17.26 1.02 -3.52
CA SER A 147 17.02 0.56 -4.89
C SER A 147 16.51 1.66 -5.84
N GLY A 148 16.32 2.90 -5.37
CA GLY A 148 15.64 3.96 -6.14
C GLY A 148 14.18 3.62 -6.43
N GLY A 149 13.55 2.81 -5.57
CA GLY A 149 12.22 2.26 -5.77
C GLY A 149 12.11 1.22 -6.88
N LEU A 150 13.22 0.68 -7.39
CA LEU A 150 13.19 -0.31 -8.49
C LEU A 150 12.71 -1.69 -8.02
N ILE A 151 12.86 -2.04 -6.75
CA ILE A 151 12.31 -3.30 -6.20
C ILE A 151 10.89 -3.04 -5.71
N LYS A 152 9.96 -3.89 -6.16
CA LYS A 152 8.54 -3.81 -5.82
C LYS A 152 8.08 -5.08 -5.08
N GLY A 153 7.02 -4.97 -4.28
CA GLY A 153 6.43 -6.11 -3.55
C GLY A 153 7.03 -6.38 -2.16
N ILE A 154 7.88 -5.47 -1.66
CA ILE A 154 8.44 -5.51 -0.29
C ILE A 154 8.15 -4.25 0.51
N LYS A 155 7.20 -3.43 0.05
CA LYS A 155 6.86 -2.19 0.74
C LYS A 155 6.26 -2.52 2.10
N PRO A 156 6.94 -2.18 3.20
CA PRO A 156 6.41 -2.44 4.51
C PRO A 156 5.31 -1.42 4.81
N GLU A 157 4.15 -1.92 5.18
CA GLU A 157 3.00 -1.11 5.58
C GLU A 157 2.51 -1.55 6.96
N THR A 158 2.05 -0.58 7.74
CA THR A 158 1.30 -0.87 8.97
C THR A 158 -0.15 -1.09 8.57
N PHE A 159 -0.75 -2.16 9.10
CA PHE A 159 -2.16 -2.46 8.86
C PHE A 159 -3.07 -1.75 9.86
N GLY A 160 -2.53 -0.79 10.61
CA GLY A 160 -3.24 -0.05 11.66
C GLY A 160 -3.94 -0.94 12.69
N LEU A 161 -3.43 -2.15 12.91
CA LEU A 161 -3.92 -3.06 13.94
C LEU A 161 -3.25 -2.73 15.28
N SER A 162 -3.45 -1.51 15.77
CA SER A 162 -2.86 -1.03 17.03
C SER A 162 -3.93 -0.51 17.98
N LEU A 163 -3.61 -0.48 19.27
CA LEU A 163 -4.51 0.12 20.27
C LEU A 163 -4.73 1.61 20.02
N GLU A 164 -3.74 2.29 19.45
CA GLU A 164 -3.86 3.69 19.07
C GLU A 164 -4.94 3.85 17.99
N GLU A 165 -4.88 3.09 16.91
CA GLU A 165 -5.86 3.19 15.81
C GLU A 165 -7.28 2.82 16.24
N ILE A 166 -7.43 1.80 17.10
CA ILE A 166 -8.71 1.38 17.66
C ILE A 166 -9.30 2.46 18.58
N LYS A 167 -8.48 3.09 19.43
CA LYS A 167 -8.91 4.11 20.40
C LYS A 167 -9.07 5.49 19.76
N ASN A 168 -8.49 5.72 18.59
CA ASN A 168 -8.45 7.04 17.98
C ASN A 168 -9.81 7.41 17.39
N VAL A 169 -10.57 8.21 18.16
CA VAL A 169 -11.88 8.76 17.80
C VAL A 169 -11.77 10.09 17.02
N SER A 170 -10.56 10.51 16.63
CA SER A 170 -10.32 11.90 16.24
C SER A 170 -10.82 12.29 14.84
N LYS A 171 -11.26 13.56 14.78
CA LYS A 171 -11.75 14.28 13.61
C LYS A 171 -10.55 14.83 12.82
N GLY A 172 -10.14 14.17 11.74
CA GLY A 172 -9.26 14.74 10.72
C GLY A 172 -9.97 15.75 9.80
N GLU A 173 -9.44 15.97 8.59
CA GLU A 173 -10.01 16.90 7.60
C GLU A 173 -11.22 16.33 6.84
N ASP A 174 -12.04 17.18 6.23
CA ASP A 174 -13.28 16.74 5.56
C ASP A 174 -13.05 15.71 4.45
N CYS A 175 -11.86 15.55 3.87
CA CYS A 175 -11.61 14.54 2.84
C CYS A 175 -11.21 13.14 3.38
N GLU A 176 -10.84 13.03 4.66
CA GLU A 176 -10.34 11.77 5.24
C GLU A 176 -11.47 10.82 5.66
N PHE A 177 -11.27 9.52 5.46
CA PHE A 177 -12.18 8.46 5.93
C PHE A 177 -12.14 8.32 7.46
N LYS A 178 -13.25 8.60 8.13
CA LYS A 178 -13.36 8.61 9.60
C LYS A 178 -14.59 7.84 10.07
N PRO A 179 -14.51 6.51 10.11
CA PRO A 179 -15.63 5.71 10.59
C PRO A 179 -15.90 6.03 12.06
N ASP A 180 -17.17 6.04 12.43
CA ASP A 180 -17.58 6.15 13.83
C ASP A 180 -17.17 4.87 14.58
N MET A 181 -16.05 4.92 15.29
CA MET A 181 -15.55 3.78 16.08
C MET A 181 -16.40 3.49 17.32
N SER A 182 -17.26 4.42 17.77
CA SER A 182 -18.06 4.23 18.99
C SER A 182 -19.12 3.14 18.88
N VAL A 183 -19.52 2.79 17.65
CA VAL A 183 -20.45 1.67 17.37
C VAL A 183 -19.78 0.29 17.46
N TYR A 184 -18.47 0.26 17.71
CA TYR A 184 -17.66 -0.94 17.91
C TYR A 184 -17.04 -0.92 19.33
N PRO A 185 -17.86 -0.96 20.39
CA PRO A 185 -17.37 -0.84 21.75
C PRO A 185 -16.52 -2.04 22.16
N GLN A 186 -15.68 -1.81 23.16
CA GLN A 186 -14.97 -2.86 23.88
C GLN A 186 -15.98 -3.82 24.55
N ASN A 187 -15.67 -5.11 24.59
CA ASN A 187 -16.44 -6.11 25.31
C ASN A 187 -16.36 -5.87 26.82
N GLU A 188 -17.29 -6.46 27.59
CA GLU A 188 -17.36 -6.32 29.05
C GLU A 188 -16.06 -6.73 29.77
N ASP A 189 -15.32 -7.69 29.21
CA ASP A 189 -14.05 -8.20 29.73
C ASP A 189 -12.83 -7.33 29.33
N GLY A 190 -13.04 -6.22 28.64
CA GLY A 190 -11.97 -5.36 28.15
C GLY A 190 -11.30 -5.86 26.86
N SER A 191 -11.84 -6.86 26.18
CA SER A 191 -11.35 -7.29 24.87
C SER A 191 -12.02 -6.51 23.72
N TYR A 192 -11.41 -6.51 22.53
CA TYR A 192 -11.97 -5.94 21.31
C TYR A 192 -12.46 -7.05 20.39
N SER A 193 -13.58 -6.81 19.70
CA SER A 193 -14.11 -7.76 18.71
C SER A 193 -13.29 -7.75 17.41
N LYS A 194 -13.45 -8.81 16.60
CA LYS A 194 -12.88 -8.87 15.25
C LYS A 194 -13.37 -7.72 14.36
N GLU A 195 -14.62 -7.28 14.54
CA GLU A 195 -15.18 -6.12 13.85
C GLU A 195 -14.44 -4.83 14.21
N ALA A 196 -14.13 -4.60 15.49
CA ALA A 196 -13.37 -3.43 15.93
C ALA A 196 -11.97 -3.41 15.30
N LEU A 197 -11.28 -4.56 15.27
CA LEU A 197 -9.98 -4.70 14.60
C LEU A 197 -10.09 -4.47 13.09
N PHE A 198 -11.12 -5.01 12.44
CA PHE A 198 -11.34 -4.82 11.01
C PHE A 198 -11.60 -3.34 10.67
N MET A 199 -12.36 -2.63 11.49
CA MET A 199 -12.60 -1.19 11.30
C MET A 199 -11.33 -0.37 11.50
N SER A 200 -10.50 -0.74 12.49
CA SER A 200 -9.17 -0.14 12.68
C SER A 200 -8.29 -0.33 11.45
N PHE A 201 -8.27 -1.54 10.89
CA PHE A 201 -7.59 -1.82 9.64
C PHE A 201 -8.14 -0.98 8.47
N LEU A 202 -9.45 -1.00 8.26
CA LEU A 202 -10.09 -0.26 7.17
C LEU A 202 -9.80 1.25 7.26
N LYS A 203 -9.80 1.80 8.47
CA LYS A 203 -9.40 3.18 8.77
C LYS A 203 -7.95 3.45 8.38
N SER A 204 -7.02 2.56 8.75
CA SER A 204 -5.60 2.66 8.38
C SER A 204 -5.38 2.63 6.86
N GLN A 205 -6.24 1.94 6.13
CA GLN A 205 -6.20 1.87 4.67
C GLN A 205 -6.92 3.06 4.00
N GLY A 206 -7.47 3.99 4.79
CA GLY A 206 -8.19 5.17 4.32
C GLY A 206 -9.55 4.89 3.70
N GLY A 207 -10.13 3.69 3.91
CA GLY A 207 -11.46 3.32 3.42
C GLY A 207 -11.68 3.59 1.93
N ARG A 208 -10.64 3.45 1.10
CA ARG A 208 -10.68 3.80 -0.33
C ARG A 208 -11.59 2.84 -1.09
N ILE A 209 -12.18 3.33 -2.18
CA ILE A 209 -12.94 2.47 -3.07
C ILE A 209 -11.97 1.53 -3.78
N LEU A 210 -12.28 0.24 -3.77
CA LEU A 210 -11.52 -0.77 -4.48
C LEU A 210 -12.23 -1.14 -5.78
N TYR A 211 -11.46 -1.65 -6.73
CA TYR A 211 -11.93 -2.00 -8.04
C TYR A 211 -13.04 -3.06 -7.95
N SER A 212 -14.15 -2.77 -8.61
CA SER A 212 -15.18 -3.75 -8.98
C SER A 212 -15.61 -3.46 -10.41
N HIS A 213 -16.00 -4.50 -11.15
CA HIS A 213 -16.65 -4.31 -12.44
C HIS A 213 -17.94 -3.45 -12.30
N ASN A 214 -18.65 -3.59 -11.17
CA ASN A 214 -19.91 -2.88 -10.93
C ASN A 214 -19.74 -1.45 -10.41
N THR A 215 -18.53 -1.06 -9.99
CA THR A 215 -18.23 0.34 -9.64
C THR A 215 -18.20 1.15 -10.94
N THR A 216 -19.03 2.19 -11.02
CA THR A 216 -19.22 3.01 -12.22
C THR A 216 -19.09 4.49 -11.89
N PHE A 217 -18.67 5.26 -12.89
CA PHE A 217 -18.42 6.69 -12.79
C PHE A 217 -19.40 7.47 -13.66
N ASP A 218 -19.49 8.77 -13.41
CA ASP A 218 -20.11 9.69 -14.37
C ASP A 218 -19.50 9.47 -15.78
N PRO A 219 -20.31 9.46 -16.86
CA PRO A 219 -19.82 9.22 -18.21
C PRO A 219 -18.69 10.16 -18.66
N LYS A 220 -18.66 11.42 -18.20
CA LYS A 220 -17.57 12.35 -18.48
C LYS A 220 -16.29 11.94 -17.77
N VAL A 221 -16.39 11.55 -16.50
CA VAL A 221 -15.27 11.01 -15.70
C VAL A 221 -14.71 9.75 -16.35
N ALA A 222 -15.56 8.79 -16.72
CA ALA A 222 -15.13 7.56 -17.37
C ALA A 222 -14.41 7.83 -18.71
N SER A 223 -14.87 8.82 -19.48
CA SER A 223 -14.26 9.22 -20.75
C SER A 223 -12.90 9.89 -20.53
N TYR A 224 -12.81 10.80 -19.56
CA TYR A 224 -11.57 11.46 -19.16
C TYR A 224 -10.53 10.45 -18.69
N ASN A 225 -10.91 9.56 -17.76
CA ASN A 225 -9.99 8.57 -17.22
C ASN A 225 -9.49 7.60 -18.30
N ARG A 226 -10.33 7.22 -19.27
CA ARG A 226 -9.90 6.41 -20.41
C ARG A 226 -8.86 7.11 -21.29
N ALA A 227 -8.93 8.43 -21.43
CA ALA A 227 -7.88 9.19 -22.11
C ALA A 227 -6.59 9.19 -21.28
N MET A 228 -6.68 9.47 -19.97
CA MET A 228 -5.53 9.51 -19.07
C MET A 228 -4.81 8.16 -18.92
N ALA A 229 -5.54 7.05 -18.91
CA ALA A 229 -4.97 5.71 -18.82
C ALA A 229 -4.06 5.38 -20.02
N LYS A 230 -4.32 5.97 -21.20
CA LYS A 230 -3.47 5.80 -22.40
C LYS A 230 -2.17 6.59 -22.33
N GLU A 231 -2.18 7.71 -21.62
CA GLU A 231 -1.01 8.57 -21.43
C GLU A 231 -0.19 8.19 -20.18
N SER A 232 -0.70 7.26 -19.38
CA SER A 232 -0.06 6.83 -18.13
C SER A 232 1.12 5.91 -18.40
N PHE A 233 2.31 6.28 -17.89
CA PHE A 233 3.52 5.47 -17.98
C PHE A 233 3.85 4.87 -16.62
N SER A 234 4.02 3.54 -16.55
CA SER A 234 4.53 2.89 -15.35
C SER A 234 6.03 3.17 -15.24
N GLY A 235 6.47 3.75 -14.12
CA GLY A 235 7.90 3.88 -13.81
C GLY A 235 8.61 2.51 -13.78
N PRO A 236 9.95 2.48 -13.89
CA PRO A 236 10.69 1.24 -13.88
C PRO A 236 10.54 0.51 -12.54
N GLY A 237 10.46 -0.82 -12.60
CA GLY A 237 10.43 -1.66 -11.43
C GLY A 237 10.44 -3.15 -11.76
N ILE A 238 10.95 -3.95 -10.84
CA ILE A 238 10.92 -5.40 -10.89
C ILE A 238 10.16 -5.89 -9.66
N ASP A 239 9.16 -6.74 -9.91
CA ASP A 239 8.51 -7.51 -8.85
C ASP A 239 9.53 -8.45 -8.19
N ILE A 240 9.60 -8.40 -6.87
CA ILE A 240 10.50 -9.23 -6.08
C ILE A 240 10.42 -10.72 -6.43
N ASP A 241 9.25 -11.25 -6.78
CA ASP A 241 9.09 -12.67 -7.09
C ASP A 241 9.85 -13.03 -8.37
N ASN A 242 9.96 -12.10 -9.33
CA ASN A 242 10.79 -12.30 -10.52
C ASN A 242 12.29 -12.27 -10.19
N ILE A 243 12.71 -11.51 -9.18
CA ILE A 243 14.10 -11.50 -8.70
C ILE A 243 14.41 -12.84 -8.04
N MET A 244 13.56 -13.27 -7.11
CA MET A 244 13.73 -14.51 -6.33
C MET A 244 13.74 -15.76 -7.21
N THR A 245 12.90 -15.79 -8.26
CA THR A 245 12.83 -16.91 -9.20
C THR A 245 13.93 -16.89 -10.26
N GLY A 246 14.80 -15.87 -10.26
CA GLY A 246 15.86 -15.68 -11.26
C GLY A 246 15.34 -15.28 -12.65
N LYS A 247 14.05 -14.94 -12.77
CA LYS A 247 13.44 -14.45 -14.02
C LYS A 247 13.93 -13.05 -14.39
N SER A 248 14.32 -12.26 -13.39
CA SER A 248 14.89 -10.93 -13.56
C SER A 248 16.20 -10.79 -12.79
N ASP A 249 17.25 -10.32 -13.47
CA ASP A 249 18.52 -9.97 -12.82
C ASP A 249 18.48 -8.51 -12.33
N PHE A 250 18.23 -8.34 -11.02
CA PHE A 250 18.19 -7.02 -10.41
C PHE A 250 19.50 -6.24 -10.58
N LYS A 251 20.66 -6.90 -10.51
CA LYS A 251 21.95 -6.18 -10.55
C LYS A 251 22.17 -5.50 -11.89
N SER A 252 21.92 -6.22 -12.99
CA SER A 252 21.99 -5.63 -14.32
C SER A 252 20.92 -4.57 -14.56
N PHE A 253 19.71 -4.76 -14.03
CA PHE A 253 18.63 -3.78 -14.13
C PHE A 253 18.92 -2.49 -13.35
N PHE A 254 19.40 -2.62 -12.12
CA PHE A 254 19.82 -1.50 -11.29
C PHE A 254 20.94 -0.71 -11.97
N ARG A 255 21.99 -1.40 -12.47
CA ARG A 255 23.08 -0.74 -13.20
C ARG A 255 22.58 0.08 -14.39
N TYR A 256 21.69 -0.49 -15.21
CA TYR A 256 21.12 0.21 -16.37
C TYR A 256 20.44 1.54 -15.99
N TRP A 257 19.72 1.56 -14.87
CA TRP A 257 18.99 2.74 -14.38
C TRP A 257 19.87 3.70 -13.59
N ALA A 258 20.84 3.19 -12.83
CA ALA A 258 21.82 3.99 -12.12
C ALA A 258 22.66 4.85 -13.07
N GLU A 259 23.09 4.27 -14.21
CA GLU A 259 23.79 5.00 -15.27
C GLU A 259 22.94 6.11 -15.95
N ARG A 260 21.62 6.10 -15.70
CA ARG A 260 20.62 7.05 -16.23
C ARG A 260 20.05 7.99 -15.17
N GLY A 261 20.63 7.98 -13.97
CA GLY A 261 20.31 8.95 -12.93
C GLY A 261 19.42 8.45 -11.79
N ILE A 262 19.10 7.14 -11.75
CA ILE A 262 18.41 6.58 -10.57
C ILE A 262 19.42 6.39 -9.44
N ALA A 263 19.01 6.74 -8.22
CA ALA A 263 19.78 6.60 -6.98
C ALA A 263 21.13 7.36 -6.97
N GLU A 264 21.25 8.48 -7.70
CA GLU A 264 22.50 9.25 -7.82
C GLU A 264 23.01 9.79 -6.48
N GLY A 265 22.10 10.27 -5.61
CA GLY A 265 22.48 10.78 -4.29
C GLY A 265 22.95 9.67 -3.36
N GLU A 266 22.26 8.54 -3.38
CA GLU A 266 22.59 7.35 -2.61
C GLU A 266 23.95 6.78 -3.04
N LEU A 267 24.20 6.70 -4.35
CA LEU A 267 25.48 6.27 -4.90
C LEU A 267 26.61 7.25 -4.56
N TYR A 268 26.35 8.57 -4.54
CA TYR A 268 27.33 9.56 -4.13
C TYR A 268 27.72 9.37 -2.67
N MET A 269 26.73 9.23 -1.79
CA MET A 269 26.97 9.00 -0.37
C MET A 269 27.74 7.69 -0.15
N TYR A 270 27.33 6.62 -0.84
CA TYR A 270 27.99 5.32 -0.75
C TYR A 270 29.45 5.37 -1.23
N GLU A 271 29.75 6.04 -2.36
CA GLU A 271 31.13 6.17 -2.85
C GLU A 271 32.03 6.98 -1.90
N ASN A 272 31.45 7.96 -1.19
CA ASN A 272 32.16 8.84 -0.27
C ASN A 272 32.10 8.37 1.20
N ASN A 273 31.57 7.18 1.48
CA ASN A 273 31.39 6.64 2.84
C ASN A 273 30.59 7.58 3.77
N ILE A 274 29.61 8.28 3.22
CA ILE A 274 28.73 9.16 3.98
C ILE A 274 27.58 8.30 4.52
N PRO A 275 27.37 8.24 5.85
CA PRO A 275 26.27 7.48 6.42
C PRO A 275 24.91 8.07 6.01
N LYS A 276 23.95 7.22 5.65
CA LYS A 276 22.59 7.62 5.24
C LYS A 276 21.87 8.45 6.31
N GLU A 277 22.17 8.21 7.58
CA GLU A 277 21.62 8.95 8.72
C GLU A 277 22.00 10.43 8.67
N SER A 278 23.06 10.78 7.95
CA SER A 278 23.52 12.15 7.74
C SER A 278 22.69 12.93 6.72
N ALA A 279 21.82 12.27 5.94
CA ALA A 279 21.04 12.88 4.87
C ALA A 279 19.73 13.51 5.35
N LEU A 280 19.11 12.95 6.39
CA LEU A 280 17.80 13.40 6.88
C LEU A 280 17.86 14.86 7.38
N GLY A 281 17.19 15.76 6.65
CA GLY A 281 17.12 17.18 6.98
C GLY A 281 18.42 17.96 6.74
N ASN A 282 19.43 17.35 6.11
CA ASN A 282 20.72 17.98 5.89
C ASN A 282 20.78 18.68 4.53
N TRP A 283 20.30 19.93 4.52
CA TRP A 283 20.30 20.77 3.32
C TRP A 283 21.70 21.05 2.76
N ALA A 284 22.75 21.01 3.59
CA ALA A 284 24.12 21.25 3.14
C ALA A 284 24.64 20.05 2.33
N LEU A 285 24.38 18.82 2.79
CA LEU A 285 24.72 17.60 2.05
C LEU A 285 23.91 17.49 0.76
N ASP A 286 22.60 17.80 0.80
CA ASP A 286 21.77 17.84 -0.41
C ASP A 286 22.32 18.85 -1.45
N ALA A 287 22.72 20.04 -1.01
CA ALA A 287 23.34 21.04 -1.88
C ALA A 287 24.70 20.57 -2.43
N GLU A 288 25.52 19.91 -1.62
CA GLU A 288 26.81 19.33 -2.03
C GLU A 288 26.61 18.28 -3.14
N ILE A 289 25.70 17.32 -2.92
CA ILE A 289 25.37 16.27 -3.88
C ILE A 289 24.86 16.89 -5.19
N LYS A 290 23.90 17.82 -5.11
CA LYS A 290 23.37 18.52 -6.29
C LYS A 290 24.46 19.27 -7.05
N GLN A 291 25.39 19.90 -6.34
CA GLN A 291 26.52 20.59 -6.96
C GLN A 291 27.48 19.60 -7.64
N ALA A 292 27.79 18.48 -7.00
CA ALA A 292 28.61 17.43 -7.61
C ALA A 292 27.98 16.88 -8.90
N LEU A 293 26.68 16.60 -8.88
CA LEU A 293 25.93 16.15 -10.05
C LEU A 293 25.92 17.19 -11.18
N ALA A 294 25.69 18.47 -10.84
CA ALA A 294 25.76 19.57 -11.80
C ALA A 294 27.16 19.74 -12.41
N ASN A 295 28.21 19.40 -11.65
CA ASN A 295 29.60 19.39 -12.12
C ASN A 295 29.98 18.11 -12.89
N GLY A 296 29.01 17.24 -13.19
CA GLY A 296 29.21 16.04 -14.01
C GLY A 296 29.75 14.83 -13.24
N TRP A 297 29.66 14.82 -11.91
CA TRP A 297 29.94 13.61 -11.13
C TRP A 297 29.02 12.47 -11.58
N LYS A 298 29.58 11.27 -11.69
CA LYS A 298 28.86 10.02 -11.93
C LYS A 298 29.50 8.91 -11.12
N ALA A 299 28.69 8.03 -10.56
CA ALA A 299 29.16 6.87 -9.83
C ALA A 299 30.06 5.99 -10.70
N LYS A 300 31.14 5.45 -10.14
CA LYS A 300 32.00 4.49 -10.85
C LYS A 300 31.25 3.18 -11.09
N PRO A 301 31.49 2.47 -12.20
CA PRO A 301 30.86 1.16 -12.43
C PRO A 301 31.09 0.15 -11.29
N SER A 302 32.26 0.19 -10.65
CA SER A 302 32.55 -0.65 -9.47
C SER A 302 31.66 -0.30 -8.27
N THR A 303 31.40 0.99 -8.04
CA THR A 303 30.52 1.49 -6.98
C THR A 303 29.08 1.04 -7.22
N ILE A 304 28.59 1.16 -8.45
CA ILE A 304 27.23 0.72 -8.82
C ILE A 304 27.08 -0.79 -8.58
N ASN A 305 28.06 -1.59 -9.01
CA ASN A 305 28.01 -3.04 -8.83
C ASN A 305 28.05 -3.43 -7.35
N SER A 306 28.96 -2.86 -6.54
CA SER A 306 29.05 -3.21 -5.12
C SER A 306 27.85 -2.73 -4.31
N TYR A 307 27.25 -1.59 -4.69
CA TYR A 307 26.03 -1.10 -4.09
C TYR A 307 24.83 -2.02 -4.41
N ALA A 308 24.69 -2.44 -5.66
CA ALA A 308 23.67 -3.42 -6.06
C ALA A 308 23.86 -4.78 -5.38
N ASP A 309 25.11 -5.23 -5.19
CA ASP A 309 25.43 -6.43 -4.41
C ASP A 309 24.95 -6.29 -2.96
N SER A 310 25.25 -5.16 -2.32
CA SER A 310 24.83 -4.89 -0.94
C SER A 310 23.30 -4.89 -0.78
N ILE A 311 22.57 -4.29 -1.72
CA ILE A 311 21.10 -4.32 -1.74
C ILE A 311 20.58 -5.76 -1.82
N MET A 312 21.16 -6.58 -2.71
CA MET A 312 20.75 -7.97 -2.90
C MET A 312 21.04 -8.85 -1.67
N ASP A 313 22.18 -8.66 -1.03
CA ASP A 313 22.53 -9.43 0.18
C ASP A 313 21.58 -9.12 1.33
N ARG A 314 21.29 -7.83 1.54
CA ARG A 314 20.32 -7.33 2.52
C ARG A 314 18.91 -7.86 2.24
N LEU A 315 18.49 -7.79 0.97
CA LEU A 315 17.21 -8.33 0.53
C LEU A 315 17.10 -9.83 0.82
N ASN A 316 18.08 -10.62 0.40
CA ASN A 316 18.07 -12.07 0.62
C ASN A 316 18.02 -12.42 2.11
N ASN A 317 18.78 -11.70 2.94
CA ASN A 317 18.75 -11.87 4.39
C ASN A 317 17.36 -11.55 4.99
N LEU A 318 16.76 -10.42 4.59
CA LEU A 318 15.44 -10.02 5.06
C LEU A 318 14.36 -11.04 4.64
N LEU A 319 14.40 -11.52 3.40
CA LEU A 319 13.41 -12.47 2.88
C LEU A 319 13.52 -13.82 3.57
N GLY A 320 14.72 -14.29 3.87
CA GLY A 320 14.94 -15.53 4.62
C GLY A 320 14.30 -15.53 6.01
N GLN A 321 13.92 -14.36 6.54
CA GLN A 321 13.32 -14.20 7.86
C GLN A 321 11.84 -13.80 7.85
N THR A 322 11.37 -13.20 6.75
CA THR A 322 10.07 -12.49 6.72
C THR A 322 9.06 -13.05 5.74
N ARG A 323 9.50 -13.79 4.72
CA ARG A 323 8.59 -14.33 3.69
C ARG A 323 7.66 -15.39 4.30
N VAL A 324 6.40 -15.43 3.86
CA VAL A 324 5.37 -16.40 4.28
C VAL A 324 4.80 -17.22 3.13
#